data_AF-A0A1T5FGI3-F1
#
_entry.id   AF-A0A1T5FGI3-F1
#
_cell.length_a   1.000
_cell.length_b   1.000
_cell.length_c   1.000
_cell.angle_alpha   90.00
_cell.angle_beta   90.00
_cell.angle_gamma   90.00
#
_symmetry.space_group_name_H-M   'P 1'
#
loop_
_entity.id
_entity.type
_entity.pdbx_description
1 polymer ?
#
loop_
_entity_poly.entity_id
_entity_poly.type
_entity_poly.pdbx_seq_one_letter_code
_entity_poly.pdbx_strand_id
1 'polypeptide(L)'
;MEYIIVQAGGKGTRLTYLTENKPKALVPIENLPMLFYLFRKFPDKKYVIIADYQKEVLRHYLRAFANVKYEVVDAVGKGTASGVREALSRIPDAQPFMLVWSDLILPKDLCIPLEYLQNDPSKVDKNYIGISMSFSCRWKYENGKFAEERSTEHGVAGFFLFKDKEQLKDVPSEGELVRWMSESGMIFGEVSLAGTREFGLIEDVLNLGTEKCRPFNRAYRDGDFFVKEAIDEQGRNLAVRENAWYKKAQDLRIPVLPRIYGYDPLKMEYVQGENIYDCVFSYDEKKKILEKLVESLQLLHSAECVPTDSFSMQEAYFNKTMKRLEKVRDLVPFAREPFITVNGRKCRNIFFHQDELEHALERMKCDHFAFIHGDCTFSNLMVRDTGEPVLIDPRGYFGYTELFGDSNYDWAKLYYSIVGNYDRFNLKKFSLVIGGNAGHADEKETGKAGNQAGCGLEIPVGEIKLSIESNKWEDLEKDFFEMTGTDPYEIRLLHAVIWLSLTTYAWQDYDSICGAFYNGLYYLEEVL
;
A
#
# COMPACT_ATOMS: atom_id res chain seq x y z
N MET A 1 -30.37 -2.99 -5.24
CA MET A 1 -29.51 -4.03 -4.64
C MET A 1 -28.62 -3.42 -3.56
N GLU A 2 -28.60 -4.05 -2.37
CA GLU A 2 -27.87 -3.54 -1.20
C GLU A 2 -26.66 -4.43 -0.80
N TYR A 3 -26.66 -5.71 -1.18
CA TYR A 3 -25.69 -6.71 -0.70
C TYR A 3 -24.72 -7.17 -1.79
N ILE A 4 -23.46 -7.35 -1.42
CA ILE A 4 -22.40 -7.87 -2.28
C ILE A 4 -21.65 -8.98 -1.53
N ILE A 5 -21.69 -10.20 -2.06
CA ILE A 5 -20.82 -11.31 -1.64
C ILE A 5 -19.53 -11.23 -2.46
N VAL A 6 -18.39 -11.26 -1.77
CA VAL A 6 -17.06 -11.30 -2.43
C VAL A 6 -16.35 -12.60 -2.08
N GLN A 7 -16.00 -13.37 -3.10
CA GLN A 7 -15.15 -14.55 -2.94
C GLN A 7 -13.68 -14.10 -2.89
N ALA A 8 -13.11 -14.06 -1.68
CA ALA A 8 -11.75 -13.56 -1.40
C ALA A 8 -10.80 -14.66 -0.89
N GLY A 9 -11.20 -15.93 -0.96
CA GLY A 9 -10.45 -17.07 -0.41
C GLY A 9 -9.28 -17.57 -1.25
N GLY A 10 -9.06 -17.05 -2.46
CA GLY A 10 -8.05 -17.58 -3.38
C GLY A 10 -6.62 -17.51 -2.82
N LYS A 11 -5.92 -18.67 -2.75
CA LYS A 11 -4.48 -18.74 -2.43
C LYS A 11 -3.62 -17.89 -3.37
N GLY A 12 -4.03 -17.80 -4.64
CA GLY A 12 -3.32 -16.97 -5.63
C GLY A 12 -1.91 -17.45 -5.96
N THR A 13 -1.64 -18.76 -5.90
CA THR A 13 -0.29 -19.37 -6.07
C THR A 13 0.50 -18.89 -7.29
N ARG A 14 -0.19 -18.49 -8.37
CA ARG A 14 0.40 -17.92 -9.59
C ARG A 14 0.96 -16.50 -9.44
N LEU A 15 0.65 -15.82 -8.34
CA LEU A 15 1.20 -14.53 -7.93
C LEU A 15 2.46 -14.67 -7.04
N THR A 16 2.88 -15.91 -6.77
CA THR A 16 4.12 -16.28 -6.09
C THR A 16 4.34 -15.52 -4.77
N TYR A 17 5.41 -14.72 -4.66
CA TYR A 17 5.79 -14.02 -3.43
C TYR A 17 4.76 -12.98 -2.99
N LEU A 18 3.95 -12.44 -3.91
CA LEU A 18 2.93 -11.43 -3.58
C LEU A 18 1.83 -12.00 -2.67
N THR A 19 1.65 -13.31 -2.63
CA THR A 19 0.65 -14.01 -1.81
C THR A 19 1.27 -14.81 -0.67
N GLU A 20 2.56 -14.65 -0.40
CA GLU A 20 3.25 -15.42 0.65
C GLU A 20 2.80 -15.00 2.05
N ASN A 21 2.62 -13.69 2.27
CA ASN A 21 2.26 -13.11 3.57
C ASN A 21 0.84 -12.51 3.61
N LYS A 22 0.07 -12.63 2.53
CA LYS A 22 -1.29 -12.07 2.43
C LYS A 22 -2.16 -12.85 1.46
N PRO A 23 -3.50 -12.81 1.61
CA PRO A 23 -4.42 -13.37 0.62
C PRO A 23 -4.39 -12.59 -0.70
N LYS A 24 -4.75 -13.27 -1.81
CA LYS A 24 -4.84 -12.66 -3.15
C LYS A 24 -5.64 -11.36 -3.15
N ALA A 25 -6.76 -11.30 -2.43
CA ALA A 25 -7.63 -10.13 -2.36
C ALA A 25 -6.94 -8.85 -1.85
N LEU A 26 -5.82 -8.97 -1.14
CA LEU A 26 -5.04 -7.85 -0.60
C LEU A 26 -3.79 -7.51 -1.43
N VAL A 27 -3.52 -8.22 -2.54
CA VAL A 27 -2.40 -7.85 -3.41
C VAL A 27 -2.68 -6.47 -4.01
N PRO A 28 -1.72 -5.51 -3.89
CA PRO A 28 -1.88 -4.17 -4.43
C PRO A 28 -1.79 -4.16 -5.96
N ILE A 29 -2.75 -3.50 -6.59
CA ILE A 29 -2.76 -3.17 -8.02
C ILE A 29 -2.85 -1.65 -8.12
N GLU A 30 -1.88 -1.01 -8.78
CA GLU A 30 -1.82 0.47 -8.89
C GLU A 30 -1.98 1.14 -7.50
N ASN A 31 -1.19 0.70 -6.52
CA ASN A 31 -1.22 1.17 -5.14
C ASN A 31 -2.60 1.09 -4.45
N LEU A 32 -3.43 0.10 -4.80
CA LEU A 32 -4.67 -0.19 -4.10
C LEU A 32 -4.89 -1.70 -3.99
N PRO A 33 -5.22 -2.26 -2.80
CA PRO A 33 -5.57 -3.68 -2.69
C PRO A 33 -6.72 -4.04 -3.64
N MET A 34 -6.64 -5.17 -4.34
CA MET A 34 -7.66 -5.58 -5.32
C MET A 34 -9.10 -5.46 -4.79
N LEU A 35 -9.35 -5.94 -3.57
CA LEU A 35 -10.66 -5.86 -2.93
C LEU A 35 -11.20 -4.43 -2.77
N PHE A 36 -10.31 -3.45 -2.58
CA PHE A 36 -10.69 -2.05 -2.34
C PHE A 36 -11.20 -1.36 -3.61
N TYR A 37 -10.92 -1.89 -4.81
CA TYR A 37 -11.57 -1.43 -6.04
C TYR A 37 -13.08 -1.63 -6.00
N LEU A 38 -13.54 -2.75 -5.44
CA LEU A 38 -14.97 -2.99 -5.25
C LEU A 38 -15.58 -2.01 -4.25
N PHE A 39 -14.87 -1.72 -3.15
CA PHE A 39 -15.32 -0.76 -2.14
C PHE A 39 -15.43 0.66 -2.71
N ARG A 40 -14.48 1.09 -3.53
CA ARG A 40 -14.54 2.39 -4.22
C ARG A 40 -15.66 2.45 -5.26
N LYS A 41 -15.94 1.33 -5.95
CA LYS A 41 -17.00 1.28 -6.96
C LYS A 41 -18.40 1.27 -6.34
N PHE A 42 -18.58 0.65 -5.18
CA PHE A 42 -19.87 0.51 -4.51
C PHE A 42 -19.83 0.89 -3.02
N PRO A 43 -19.48 2.14 -2.67
CA PRO A 43 -19.18 2.54 -1.29
C PRO A 43 -20.37 2.39 -0.32
N ASP A 44 -21.59 2.51 -0.83
CA ASP A 44 -22.82 2.50 -0.01
C ASP A 44 -23.41 1.10 0.21
N LYS A 45 -22.71 0.04 -0.22
CA LYS A 45 -23.21 -1.35 -0.14
C LYS A 45 -22.70 -2.08 1.09
N LYS A 46 -23.41 -3.16 1.43
CA LYS A 46 -23.04 -4.10 2.50
C LYS A 46 -22.31 -5.29 1.90
N TYR A 47 -21.11 -5.57 2.40
CA TYR A 47 -20.25 -6.63 1.89
C TYR A 47 -20.27 -7.86 2.80
N VAL A 48 -20.33 -9.05 2.21
CA VAL A 48 -20.07 -10.32 2.89
C VAL A 48 -18.88 -10.95 2.20
N ILE A 49 -17.75 -10.99 2.89
CA ILE A 49 -16.45 -11.35 2.31
C ILE A 49 -16.12 -12.78 2.76
N ILE A 50 -16.00 -13.69 1.80
CA ILE A 50 -15.62 -15.07 2.06
C ILE A 50 -14.10 -15.16 2.12
N ALA A 51 -13.57 -15.56 3.26
CA ALA A 51 -12.15 -15.71 3.53
C ALA A 51 -11.77 -17.18 3.69
N ASP A 52 -10.62 -17.58 3.15
CA ASP A 52 -10.08 -18.95 3.27
C ASP A 52 -8.59 -18.85 3.64
N TYR A 53 -7.72 -18.72 2.63
CA TYR A 53 -6.30 -18.55 2.82
C TYR A 53 -5.98 -17.23 3.57
N GLN A 54 -5.15 -17.32 4.60
CA GLN A 54 -4.72 -16.17 5.43
C GLN A 54 -5.88 -15.28 5.92
N LYS A 55 -7.00 -15.90 6.29
CA LYS A 55 -8.21 -15.21 6.75
C LYS A 55 -8.00 -14.22 7.90
N GLU A 56 -7.09 -14.51 8.84
CA GLU A 56 -6.81 -13.59 9.96
C GLU A 56 -6.13 -12.31 9.48
N VAL A 57 -5.19 -12.41 8.53
CA VAL A 57 -4.57 -11.25 7.87
C VAL A 57 -5.64 -10.42 7.19
N LEU A 58 -6.57 -11.05 6.45
CA LEU A 58 -7.70 -10.35 5.84
C LEU A 58 -8.56 -9.62 6.87
N ARG A 59 -8.96 -10.30 7.95
CA ARG A 59 -9.82 -9.75 9.01
C ARG A 59 -9.17 -8.54 9.67
N HIS A 60 -7.90 -8.64 10.05
CA HIS A 60 -7.19 -7.55 10.69
C HIS A 60 -7.00 -6.39 9.72
N TYR A 61 -6.64 -6.66 8.45
CA TYR A 61 -6.43 -5.61 7.44
C TYR A 61 -7.70 -4.82 7.16
N LEU A 62 -8.82 -5.52 6.99
CA LEU A 62 -10.12 -4.86 6.82
C LEU A 62 -10.51 -4.04 8.05
N ARG A 63 -10.26 -4.55 9.27
CA ARG A 63 -10.56 -3.80 10.51
C ARG A 63 -9.79 -2.48 10.58
N ALA A 64 -8.54 -2.47 10.10
CA ALA A 64 -7.69 -1.29 10.13
C ALA A 64 -8.03 -0.27 9.02
N PHE A 65 -8.43 -0.72 7.83
CA PHE A 65 -8.46 0.14 6.64
C PHE A 65 -9.77 0.18 5.85
N ALA A 66 -10.68 -0.78 6.02
CA ALA A 66 -11.94 -0.77 5.28
C ALA A 66 -12.87 0.35 5.80
N ASN A 67 -13.49 1.07 4.88
CA ASN A 67 -14.41 2.18 5.16
C ASN A 67 -15.87 1.86 4.74
N VAL A 68 -16.17 0.60 4.43
CA VAL A 68 -17.49 0.11 4.05
C VAL A 68 -18.12 -0.74 5.16
N LYS A 69 -19.43 -1.01 5.06
CA LYS A 69 -20.09 -1.99 5.93
C LYS A 69 -19.74 -3.39 5.45
N TYR A 70 -19.08 -4.20 6.27
CA TYR A 70 -18.71 -5.56 5.88
C TYR A 70 -18.84 -6.57 7.03
N GLU A 71 -19.04 -7.82 6.64
CA GLU A 71 -18.85 -9.01 7.49
C GLU A 71 -17.91 -9.99 6.77
N VAL A 72 -17.12 -10.74 7.54
CA VAL A 72 -16.23 -11.78 6.98
C VAL A 72 -16.69 -13.15 7.46
N VAL A 73 -16.90 -14.06 6.51
CA VAL A 73 -17.24 -15.48 6.76
C VAL A 73 -16.07 -16.37 6.38
N ASP A 74 -15.89 -17.46 7.11
CA ASP A 74 -14.83 -18.43 6.85
C ASP A 74 -15.32 -19.51 5.90
N ALA A 75 -14.56 -19.75 4.83
CA ALA A 75 -14.73 -20.92 4.00
C ALA A 75 -14.14 -22.13 4.72
N VAL A 76 -14.89 -23.23 4.79
CA VAL A 76 -14.43 -24.49 5.44
C VAL A 76 -13.97 -25.51 4.40
N GLY A 77 -14.66 -25.59 3.26
CA GLY A 77 -14.33 -26.47 2.14
C GLY A 77 -13.35 -25.84 1.14
N LYS A 78 -13.06 -26.55 0.05
CA LYS A 78 -12.18 -26.07 -1.03
C LYS A 78 -12.98 -25.56 -2.24
N GLY A 79 -12.41 -24.61 -2.99
CA GLY A 79 -12.97 -24.14 -4.27
C GLY A 79 -13.93 -22.96 -4.14
N THR A 80 -14.41 -22.46 -5.28
CA THR A 80 -15.19 -21.20 -5.37
C THR A 80 -16.61 -21.31 -4.82
N ALA A 81 -17.14 -22.52 -4.62
CA ALA A 81 -18.41 -22.75 -3.93
C ALA A 81 -18.29 -22.69 -2.39
N SER A 82 -17.09 -22.88 -1.86
CA SER A 82 -16.85 -22.86 -0.41
C SER A 82 -17.15 -21.48 0.19
N GLY A 83 -17.81 -21.47 1.34
CA GLY A 83 -18.20 -20.26 2.07
C GLY A 83 -19.44 -19.55 1.52
N VAL A 84 -19.98 -19.97 0.36
CA VAL A 84 -21.14 -19.32 -0.26
C VAL A 84 -22.38 -19.48 0.63
N ARG A 85 -22.63 -20.67 1.17
CA ARG A 85 -23.78 -20.92 2.05
C ARG A 85 -23.72 -20.07 3.33
N GLU A 86 -22.54 -19.98 3.93
CA GLU A 86 -22.27 -19.15 5.10
C GLU A 86 -22.50 -17.67 4.78
N ALA A 87 -22.07 -17.21 3.60
CA ALA A 87 -22.31 -15.84 3.16
C ALA A 87 -23.81 -15.56 2.95
N LEU A 88 -24.55 -16.49 2.34
CA LEU A 88 -26.00 -16.36 2.11
C LEU A 88 -26.80 -16.27 3.41
N SER A 89 -26.31 -16.86 4.50
CA SER A 89 -26.93 -16.74 5.83
C SER A 89 -26.96 -15.30 6.37
N ARG A 90 -26.10 -14.42 5.83
CA ARG A 90 -26.02 -12.99 6.19
C ARG A 90 -26.93 -12.10 5.33
N ILE A 91 -27.51 -12.66 4.27
CA ILE A 91 -28.40 -11.94 3.37
C ILE A 91 -29.85 -12.20 3.79
N PRO A 92 -30.68 -11.16 3.97
CA PRO A 92 -32.11 -11.33 4.23
C PRO A 92 -32.83 -12.05 3.09
N ASP A 93 -33.96 -12.68 3.41
CA ASP A 93 -34.79 -13.34 2.41
C ASP A 93 -35.31 -12.34 1.37
N ALA A 94 -35.52 -12.81 0.14
CA ALA A 94 -36.04 -12.02 -0.98
C ALA A 94 -35.24 -10.73 -1.29
N GLN A 95 -33.95 -10.70 -0.98
CA GLN A 95 -33.06 -9.58 -1.34
C GLN A 95 -32.14 -9.96 -2.51
N PRO A 96 -32.05 -9.10 -3.55
CA PRO A 96 -31.08 -9.30 -4.61
C PRO A 96 -29.67 -8.99 -4.10
N PHE A 97 -28.70 -9.71 -4.64
CA PHE A 97 -27.28 -9.52 -4.32
C PHE A 97 -26.38 -9.82 -5.51
N MET A 98 -25.17 -9.29 -5.42
CA MET A 98 -24.08 -9.58 -6.35
C MET A 98 -23.14 -10.58 -5.70
N LEU A 99 -22.72 -11.62 -6.44
CA LEU A 99 -21.62 -12.50 -6.06
C LEU A 99 -20.48 -12.26 -7.03
N VAL A 100 -19.32 -11.85 -6.53
CA VAL A 100 -18.18 -11.47 -7.37
C VAL A 100 -16.87 -12.02 -6.82
N TRP A 101 -15.93 -12.39 -7.68
CA TRP A 101 -14.57 -12.77 -7.29
C TRP A 101 -13.72 -11.53 -7.03
N SER A 102 -12.85 -11.59 -6.02
CA SER A 102 -12.05 -10.44 -5.58
C SER A 102 -10.99 -9.96 -6.57
N ASP A 103 -10.67 -10.77 -7.58
CA ASP A 103 -9.63 -10.50 -8.58
C ASP A 103 -10.12 -9.77 -9.83
N LEU A 104 -11.42 -9.43 -9.87
CA LEU A 104 -12.03 -8.67 -10.95
C LEU A 104 -12.03 -7.17 -10.61
N ILE A 105 -11.17 -6.40 -11.29
CA ILE A 105 -11.28 -4.94 -11.29
C ILE A 105 -12.28 -4.52 -12.36
N LEU A 106 -13.53 -4.32 -11.91
CA LEU A 106 -14.67 -4.03 -12.77
C LEU A 106 -14.53 -2.68 -13.51
N PRO A 107 -15.02 -2.57 -14.76
CA PRO A 107 -14.89 -1.38 -15.59
C PRO A 107 -15.66 -0.20 -14.97
N LYS A 108 -15.20 1.03 -15.23
CA LYS A 108 -15.83 2.25 -14.67
C LYS A 108 -17.28 2.39 -15.12
N ASP A 109 -17.53 2.11 -16.39
CA ASP A 109 -18.80 2.16 -17.12
C ASP A 109 -19.63 0.87 -17.05
N LEU A 110 -19.34 -0.01 -16.08
CA LEU A 110 -20.15 -1.22 -15.83
C LEU A 110 -21.64 -0.90 -15.77
N CYS A 111 -22.41 -1.48 -16.70
CA CYS A 111 -23.86 -1.34 -16.75
C CYS A 111 -24.54 -2.50 -16.02
N ILE A 112 -24.94 -2.26 -14.77
CA ILE A 112 -25.81 -3.19 -14.02
C ILE A 112 -27.26 -3.03 -14.50
N PRO A 113 -28.02 -4.11 -14.70
CA PRO A 113 -29.43 -4.04 -15.08
C PRO A 113 -30.24 -3.14 -14.14
N LEU A 114 -31.13 -2.30 -14.71
CA LEU A 114 -31.87 -1.27 -13.98
C LEU A 114 -32.68 -1.82 -12.79
N GLU A 115 -33.23 -3.03 -12.92
CA GLU A 115 -33.96 -3.71 -11.85
C GLU A 115 -33.11 -3.95 -10.59
N TYR A 116 -31.80 -4.19 -10.74
CA TYR A 116 -30.86 -4.32 -9.62
C TYR A 116 -30.42 -2.98 -9.03
N LEU A 117 -30.58 -1.87 -9.77
CA LEU A 117 -30.27 -0.53 -9.27
C LEU A 117 -31.44 0.07 -8.50
N GLN A 118 -32.67 -0.33 -8.82
CA GLN A 118 -33.85 0.02 -8.05
C GLN A 118 -33.78 -0.67 -6.69
N ASN A 119 -33.95 0.06 -5.59
CA ASN A 119 -34.01 -0.50 -4.24
C ASN A 119 -35.39 -1.14 -3.96
N ASP A 120 -35.88 -1.91 -4.93
CA ASP A 120 -37.16 -2.57 -4.89
C ASP A 120 -36.97 -4.02 -5.35
N PRO A 121 -36.75 -4.96 -4.42
CA PRO A 121 -36.53 -6.37 -4.73
C PRO A 121 -37.64 -7.02 -5.57
N SER A 122 -38.87 -6.51 -5.47
CA SER A 122 -40.03 -7.07 -6.17
C SER A 122 -39.98 -6.92 -7.70
N LYS A 123 -39.05 -6.09 -8.20
CA LYS A 123 -38.86 -5.83 -9.64
C LYS A 123 -37.75 -6.67 -10.26
N VAL A 124 -37.04 -7.48 -9.48
CA VAL A 124 -35.93 -8.30 -9.96
C VAL A 124 -36.44 -9.68 -10.34
N ASP A 125 -36.60 -9.91 -11.64
CA ASP A 125 -37.19 -11.15 -12.16
C ASP A 125 -36.17 -12.14 -12.70
N LYS A 126 -34.95 -11.68 -13.01
CA LYS A 126 -33.92 -12.47 -13.71
C LYS A 126 -32.58 -12.44 -12.98
N ASN A 127 -31.86 -13.56 -13.05
CA ASN A 127 -30.46 -13.62 -12.65
C ASN A 127 -29.57 -13.21 -13.83
N TYR A 128 -28.38 -12.69 -13.55
CA TYR A 128 -27.42 -12.32 -14.59
C TYR A 128 -26.02 -12.91 -14.34
N ILE A 129 -25.30 -13.15 -15.44
CA ILE A 129 -23.92 -13.64 -15.45
C ILE A 129 -23.03 -12.65 -16.20
N GLY A 130 -21.85 -12.41 -15.65
CA GLY A 130 -20.82 -11.56 -16.27
C GLY A 130 -20.09 -12.29 -17.39
N ILE A 131 -20.07 -11.70 -18.58
CA ILE A 131 -19.32 -12.20 -19.74
C ILE A 131 -18.09 -11.34 -19.97
N SER A 132 -16.91 -11.95 -20.00
CA SER A 132 -15.62 -11.25 -20.02
C SER A 132 -15.46 -10.32 -21.22
N MET A 133 -15.64 -10.83 -22.44
CA MET A 133 -15.42 -10.18 -23.75
C MET A 133 -13.99 -9.67 -24.01
N SER A 134 -13.17 -9.46 -22.98
CA SER A 134 -11.82 -8.90 -23.07
C SER A 134 -10.70 -9.79 -22.53
N PHE A 135 -11.03 -10.94 -21.93
CA PHE A 135 -10.05 -11.91 -21.44
C PHE A 135 -10.59 -13.35 -21.49
N SER A 136 -9.70 -14.33 -21.59
CA SER A 136 -10.08 -15.74 -21.77
C SER A 136 -10.44 -16.39 -20.44
N CYS A 137 -11.66 -16.93 -20.35
CA CYS A 137 -12.11 -17.71 -19.19
C CYS A 137 -12.17 -19.20 -19.54
N ARG A 138 -12.07 -20.08 -18.54
CA ARG A 138 -12.17 -21.56 -18.72
C ARG A 138 -13.56 -22.01 -19.14
N TRP A 139 -14.58 -21.36 -18.62
CA TRP A 139 -15.98 -21.62 -18.95
C TRP A 139 -16.49 -20.57 -19.92
N LYS A 140 -17.41 -20.98 -20.79
CA LYS A 140 -18.21 -20.08 -21.60
C LYS A 140 -19.70 -20.21 -21.29
N TYR A 141 -20.44 -19.13 -21.48
CA TYR A 141 -21.90 -19.10 -21.42
C TYR A 141 -22.45 -18.42 -22.66
N GLU A 142 -23.27 -19.15 -23.42
CA GLU A 142 -23.86 -18.67 -24.66
C GLU A 142 -25.20 -19.38 -24.89
N ASN A 143 -26.21 -18.66 -25.41
CA ASN A 143 -27.51 -19.21 -25.76
C ASN A 143 -28.17 -19.99 -24.61
N GLY A 144 -27.99 -19.53 -23.38
CA GLY A 144 -28.57 -20.13 -22.18
C GLY A 144 -27.83 -21.37 -21.64
N LYS A 145 -26.65 -21.72 -22.20
CA LYS A 145 -25.93 -22.95 -21.86
C LYS A 145 -24.48 -22.68 -21.43
N PHE A 146 -24.05 -23.42 -20.43
CA PHE A 146 -22.65 -23.49 -20.00
C PHE A 146 -21.89 -24.54 -20.83
N ALA A 147 -20.62 -24.27 -21.10
CA ALA A 147 -19.67 -25.25 -21.59
C ALA A 147 -18.28 -24.99 -20.99
N GLU A 148 -17.58 -26.06 -20.60
CA GLU A 148 -16.20 -25.99 -20.10
C GLU A 148 -15.20 -25.86 -21.26
N GLU A 149 -15.38 -24.81 -22.07
CA GLU A 149 -14.55 -24.48 -23.22
C GLU A 149 -13.99 -23.07 -23.05
N ARG A 150 -12.67 -22.93 -23.27
CA ARG A 150 -12.02 -21.62 -23.17
C ARG A 150 -12.61 -20.65 -24.17
N SER A 151 -13.07 -19.49 -23.70
CA SER A 151 -13.61 -18.43 -24.55
C SER A 151 -13.26 -17.06 -24.01
N THR A 152 -12.98 -16.14 -24.92
CA THR A 152 -12.81 -14.70 -24.64
C THR A 152 -14.12 -13.96 -24.90
N GLU A 153 -14.82 -14.27 -25.98
CA GLU A 153 -16.06 -13.59 -26.38
C GLU A 153 -17.24 -13.91 -25.46
N HIS A 154 -17.29 -15.16 -24.97
CA HIS A 154 -18.38 -15.68 -24.15
C HIS A 154 -17.90 -16.19 -22.79
N GLY A 155 -16.70 -15.77 -22.36
CA GLY A 155 -16.07 -16.26 -21.13
C GLY A 155 -16.87 -15.91 -19.88
N VAL A 156 -17.10 -16.87 -18.99
CA VAL A 156 -17.74 -16.62 -17.68
C VAL A 156 -16.73 -15.99 -16.74
N ALA A 157 -16.86 -14.68 -16.55
CA ALA A 157 -16.10 -13.91 -15.58
C ALA A 157 -16.88 -13.90 -14.28
N GLY A 158 -16.29 -14.39 -13.18
CA GLY A 158 -16.96 -14.70 -11.90
C GLY A 158 -17.68 -13.55 -11.19
N PHE A 159 -18.74 -13.08 -11.82
CA PHE A 159 -19.62 -11.99 -11.49
C PHE A 159 -21.03 -12.49 -11.78
N PHE A 160 -21.87 -12.44 -10.78
CA PHE A 160 -23.23 -12.97 -10.85
C PHE A 160 -24.16 -12.03 -10.11
N LEU A 161 -25.35 -11.84 -10.66
CA LEU A 161 -26.44 -11.15 -9.99
C LEU A 161 -27.55 -12.16 -9.74
N PHE A 162 -27.99 -12.27 -8.49
CA PHE A 162 -29.05 -13.18 -8.07
C PHE A 162 -30.22 -12.38 -7.53
N LYS A 163 -31.44 -12.77 -7.91
CA LYS A 163 -32.66 -12.10 -7.44
C LYS A 163 -32.91 -12.33 -5.94
N ASP A 164 -32.52 -13.48 -5.43
CA ASP A 164 -32.64 -13.89 -4.04
C ASP A 164 -31.65 -15.03 -3.73
N LYS A 165 -31.51 -15.37 -2.44
CA LYS A 165 -30.63 -16.47 -2.00
C LYS A 165 -31.21 -17.87 -2.25
N GLU A 166 -32.50 -18.01 -2.56
CA GLU A 166 -33.10 -19.30 -2.89
C GLU A 166 -32.50 -19.88 -4.18
N GLN A 167 -32.00 -19.02 -5.07
CA GLN A 167 -31.26 -19.43 -6.28
C GLN A 167 -30.03 -20.30 -5.98
N LEU A 168 -29.48 -20.21 -4.76
CA LEU A 168 -28.25 -20.88 -4.34
C LEU A 168 -28.46 -21.79 -3.12
N LYS A 169 -29.72 -22.17 -2.79
CA LYS A 169 -30.03 -22.96 -1.58
C LYS A 169 -29.30 -24.32 -1.53
N ASP A 170 -29.11 -24.94 -2.69
CA ASP A 170 -28.51 -26.27 -2.84
C ASP A 170 -27.01 -26.21 -3.20
N VAL A 171 -26.37 -25.04 -3.05
CA VAL A 171 -24.93 -24.87 -3.34
C VAL A 171 -24.11 -25.83 -2.46
N PRO A 172 -23.14 -26.58 -3.02
CA PRO A 172 -22.32 -27.50 -2.24
C PRO A 172 -21.36 -26.74 -1.32
N SER A 173 -20.89 -27.39 -0.26
CA SER A 173 -19.91 -26.83 0.68
C SER A 173 -18.49 -26.72 0.11
N GLU A 174 -18.24 -27.40 -1.02
CA GLU A 174 -16.95 -27.40 -1.72
C GLU A 174 -17.16 -27.62 -3.23
N GLY A 175 -16.13 -27.31 -4.01
CA GLY A 175 -16.12 -27.47 -5.46
C GLY A 175 -16.10 -26.15 -6.22
N GLU A 176 -16.25 -26.25 -7.54
CA GLU A 176 -16.26 -25.11 -8.46
C GLU A 176 -17.70 -24.62 -8.67
N LEU A 177 -17.97 -23.36 -8.32
CA LEU A 177 -19.31 -22.79 -8.34
C LEU A 177 -19.92 -22.83 -9.75
N VAL A 178 -19.16 -22.48 -10.78
CA VAL A 178 -19.64 -22.44 -12.18
C VAL A 178 -20.01 -23.84 -12.69
N ARG A 179 -19.23 -24.86 -12.31
CA ARG A 179 -19.54 -26.26 -12.64
C ARG A 179 -20.87 -26.68 -12.03
N TRP A 180 -21.09 -26.37 -10.75
CA TRP A 180 -22.36 -26.65 -10.09
C TRP A 180 -23.53 -25.90 -10.72
N MET A 181 -23.37 -24.62 -11.10
CA MET A 181 -24.42 -23.87 -11.81
C MET A 181 -24.76 -24.51 -13.17
N SER A 182 -23.75 -25.02 -13.88
CA SER A 182 -23.92 -25.76 -15.13
C SER A 182 -24.71 -27.06 -14.92
N GLU A 183 -24.33 -27.87 -13.93
CA GLU A 183 -24.98 -29.14 -13.59
C GLU A 183 -26.43 -28.93 -13.09
N SER A 184 -26.69 -27.81 -12.42
CA SER A 184 -28.02 -27.42 -11.93
C SER A 184 -28.93 -26.83 -13.02
N GLY A 185 -28.42 -26.64 -14.24
CA GLY A 185 -29.21 -26.14 -15.38
C GLY A 185 -29.68 -24.69 -15.21
N MET A 186 -28.90 -23.85 -14.50
CA MET A 186 -29.27 -22.46 -14.26
C MET A 186 -29.24 -21.61 -15.54
N ILE A 187 -30.19 -20.68 -15.67
CA ILE A 187 -30.30 -19.77 -16.81
C ILE A 187 -30.13 -18.33 -16.33
N PHE A 188 -29.39 -17.53 -17.11
CA PHE A 188 -29.00 -16.17 -16.80
C PHE A 188 -29.22 -15.25 -18.00
N GLY A 189 -29.50 -13.98 -17.72
CA GLY A 189 -29.22 -12.90 -18.66
C GLY A 189 -27.72 -12.57 -18.65
N GLU A 190 -27.23 -11.94 -19.71
CA GLU A 190 -25.82 -11.59 -19.84
C GLU A 190 -25.56 -10.14 -19.44
N VAL A 191 -24.46 -9.89 -18.74
CA VAL A 191 -23.91 -8.55 -18.46
C VAL A 191 -22.51 -8.51 -19.03
N SER A 192 -22.24 -7.54 -19.91
CA SER A 192 -20.90 -7.35 -20.44
C SER A 192 -19.96 -6.84 -19.34
N LEU A 193 -18.82 -7.51 -19.22
CA LEU A 193 -17.70 -7.11 -18.39
C LEU A 193 -16.51 -6.62 -19.22
N ALA A 194 -16.76 -6.21 -20.47
CA ALA A 194 -15.74 -5.65 -21.34
C ALA A 194 -14.99 -4.50 -20.63
N GLY A 195 -13.66 -4.58 -20.62
CA GLY A 195 -12.80 -3.62 -19.93
C GLY A 195 -12.49 -3.96 -18.47
N THR A 196 -12.99 -5.07 -17.94
CA THR A 196 -12.52 -5.63 -16.67
C THR A 196 -11.06 -6.03 -16.80
N ARG A 197 -10.27 -5.74 -15.75
CA ARG A 197 -8.89 -6.21 -15.61
C ARG A 197 -8.85 -7.34 -14.58
N GLU A 198 -8.24 -8.47 -14.94
CA GLU A 198 -8.01 -9.60 -14.05
C GLU A 198 -6.51 -9.72 -13.76
N PHE A 199 -6.15 -9.96 -12.50
CA PHE A 199 -4.77 -10.19 -12.09
C PHE A 199 -4.62 -11.61 -11.57
N GLY A 200 -4.27 -12.51 -12.50
CA GLY A 200 -4.15 -13.94 -12.26
C GLY A 200 -2.71 -14.44 -12.20
N LEU A 201 -1.79 -13.74 -12.88
CA LEU A 201 -0.37 -14.08 -12.99
C LEU A 201 0.48 -12.94 -12.45
N ILE A 202 1.66 -13.27 -11.93
CA ILE A 202 2.60 -12.24 -11.45
C ILE A 202 3.05 -11.31 -12.58
N GLU A 203 3.21 -11.83 -13.80
CA GLU A 203 3.58 -11.03 -14.98
C GLU A 203 2.58 -9.90 -15.24
N ASP A 204 1.28 -10.14 -15.05
CA ASP A 204 0.23 -9.13 -15.22
C ASP A 204 0.44 -7.95 -14.25
N VAL A 205 0.89 -8.25 -13.02
CA VAL A 205 1.17 -7.24 -12.00
C VAL A 205 2.49 -6.53 -12.27
N LEU A 206 3.54 -7.25 -12.67
CA LEU A 206 4.86 -6.68 -12.96
C LEU A 206 4.86 -5.80 -14.22
N ASN A 207 3.97 -6.06 -15.16
CA ASN A 207 3.78 -5.24 -16.37
C ASN A 207 3.08 -3.91 -16.07
N LEU A 208 2.45 -3.76 -14.90
CA LEU A 208 1.98 -2.45 -14.44
C LEU A 208 3.20 -1.62 -14.09
N GLY A 209 3.41 -0.52 -14.81
CA GLY A 209 4.45 0.45 -14.44
C GLY A 209 4.30 0.89 -12.98
N THR A 210 5.40 1.22 -12.32
CA THR A 210 5.35 1.69 -10.93
C THR A 210 4.70 3.06 -10.88
N GLU A 211 3.45 3.13 -10.39
CA GLU A 211 2.80 4.40 -10.13
C GLU A 211 3.54 5.14 -9.02
N LYS A 212 4.21 6.24 -9.38
CA LYS A 212 4.89 7.13 -8.44
C LYS A 212 3.91 8.04 -7.67
N CYS A 213 2.69 8.22 -8.17
CA CYS A 213 1.68 9.09 -7.57
C CYS A 213 0.81 8.35 -6.54
N ARG A 214 0.52 9.05 -5.43
CA ARG A 214 -0.37 8.55 -4.39
C ARG A 214 -1.83 8.68 -4.82
N PRO A 215 -2.73 7.80 -4.35
CA PRO A 215 -4.13 7.75 -4.83
C PRO A 215 -4.98 9.00 -4.57
N PHE A 216 -4.50 9.93 -3.73
CA PHE A 216 -5.18 11.19 -3.39
C PHE A 216 -4.75 12.38 -4.26
N ASN A 217 -3.71 12.24 -5.08
CA ASN A 217 -3.21 13.29 -5.99
C ASN A 217 -3.09 12.74 -7.42
N ARG A 218 -3.43 13.59 -8.40
CA ARG A 218 -3.12 13.33 -9.81
C ARG A 218 -1.95 14.22 -10.18
N ALA A 219 -0.87 13.63 -10.69
CA ALA A 219 0.21 14.41 -11.28
C ALA A 219 0.41 14.04 -12.75
N TYR A 220 0.63 15.04 -13.58
CA TYR A 220 0.83 14.85 -15.02
C TYR A 220 1.71 15.95 -15.59
N ARG A 221 2.29 15.65 -16.75
CA ARG A 221 3.05 16.61 -17.56
C ARG A 221 2.10 17.34 -18.51
N ASP A 222 2.16 18.66 -18.50
CA ASP A 222 1.47 19.57 -19.41
C ASP A 222 2.51 20.41 -20.13
N GLY A 223 2.98 19.94 -21.31
CA GLY A 223 4.09 20.56 -22.02
C GLY A 223 5.39 20.59 -21.20
N ASP A 224 5.85 21.79 -20.86
CA ASP A 224 7.05 22.05 -20.04
C ASP A 224 6.74 22.19 -18.54
N PHE A 225 5.51 21.90 -18.14
CA PHE A 225 5.04 22.03 -16.77
C PHE A 225 4.74 20.68 -16.14
N PHE A 226 4.99 20.58 -14.85
CA PHE A 226 4.47 19.54 -13.97
C PHE A 226 3.25 20.11 -13.23
N VAL A 227 2.12 19.40 -13.32
CA VAL A 227 0.86 19.81 -12.69
C VAL A 227 0.44 18.76 -11.66
N LYS A 228 0.09 19.21 -10.46
CA LYS A 228 -0.39 18.38 -9.35
C LYS A 228 -1.77 18.84 -8.90
N GLU A 229 -2.74 17.95 -9.02
CA GLU A 229 -4.15 18.18 -8.66
C GLU A 229 -4.54 17.30 -7.47
N ALA A 230 -5.28 17.87 -6.51
CA ALA A 230 -5.86 17.10 -5.42
C ALA A 230 -7.14 16.37 -5.89
N ILE A 231 -7.24 15.07 -5.60
CA ILE A 231 -8.38 14.22 -5.98
C ILE A 231 -9.44 14.16 -4.87
N ASP A 232 -9.02 14.23 -3.61
CA ASP A 232 -9.90 14.13 -2.44
C ASP A 232 -9.64 15.24 -1.39
N GLU A 233 -10.31 15.16 -0.24
CA GLU A 233 -10.12 16.12 0.87
C GLU A 233 -8.71 16.04 1.50
N GLN A 234 -8.13 14.83 1.57
CA GLN A 234 -6.78 14.64 2.08
C GLN A 234 -5.76 15.33 1.16
N GLY A 235 -5.86 15.12 -0.15
CA GLY A 235 -5.03 15.78 -1.16
C GLY A 235 -5.16 17.29 -1.11
N ARG A 236 -6.37 17.82 -0.92
CA ARG A 236 -6.61 19.27 -0.80
C ARG A 236 -5.91 19.87 0.42
N ASN A 237 -6.02 19.23 1.58
CA ASN A 237 -5.35 19.68 2.79
C ASN A 237 -3.81 19.66 2.66
N LEU A 238 -3.25 18.66 1.97
CA LEU A 238 -1.82 18.58 1.70
C LEU A 238 -1.37 19.66 0.71
N ALA A 239 -2.13 19.89 -0.36
CA ALA A 239 -1.83 20.91 -1.36
C ALA A 239 -1.79 22.32 -0.75
N VAL A 240 -2.68 22.64 0.20
CA VAL A 240 -2.65 23.93 0.92
C VAL A 240 -1.30 24.15 1.63
N ARG A 241 -0.80 23.13 2.32
CA ARG A 241 0.47 23.20 3.06
C ARG A 241 1.67 23.29 2.12
N GLU A 242 1.69 22.48 1.06
CA GLU A 242 2.72 22.50 0.03
C GLU A 242 2.80 23.87 -0.66
N ASN A 243 1.64 24.44 -1.04
CA ASN A 243 1.55 25.77 -1.63
C ASN A 243 2.04 26.87 -0.68
N ALA A 244 1.68 26.81 0.60
CA ALA A 244 2.13 27.76 1.61
C ALA A 244 3.66 27.71 1.77
N TRP A 245 4.24 26.51 1.77
CA TRP A 245 5.67 26.30 1.83
C TRP A 245 6.39 26.92 0.63
N TYR A 246 5.92 26.66 -0.60
CA TYR A 246 6.55 27.23 -1.79
C TYR A 246 6.49 28.75 -1.83
N LYS A 247 5.39 29.37 -1.39
CA LYS A 247 5.29 30.83 -1.27
C LYS A 247 6.35 31.38 -0.30
N LYS A 248 6.43 30.78 0.89
CA LYS A 248 7.42 31.18 1.91
C LYS A 248 8.86 30.99 1.41
N ALA A 249 9.15 29.87 0.75
CA ALA A 249 10.48 29.58 0.23
C ALA A 249 10.89 30.55 -0.91
N GLN A 250 9.93 31.01 -1.71
CA GLN A 250 10.18 32.08 -2.70
C GLN A 250 10.45 33.43 -2.03
N ASP A 251 9.70 33.79 -0.99
CA ASP A 251 9.93 35.02 -0.22
C ASP A 251 11.33 35.03 0.41
N LEU A 252 11.77 33.87 0.92
CA LEU A 252 13.11 33.64 1.48
C LEU A 252 14.21 33.45 0.41
N ARG A 253 13.85 33.45 -0.88
CA ARG A 253 14.76 33.29 -2.02
C ARG A 253 15.63 32.02 -1.94
N ILE A 254 15.03 30.91 -1.52
CA ILE A 254 15.71 29.61 -1.48
C ILE A 254 16.08 29.19 -2.92
N PRO A 255 17.36 28.86 -3.21
CA PRO A 255 17.83 28.70 -4.58
C PRO A 255 17.48 27.36 -5.23
N VAL A 256 17.30 26.29 -4.45
CA VAL A 256 17.16 24.91 -4.95
C VAL A 256 15.71 24.48 -5.20
N LEU A 257 14.90 25.39 -5.72
CA LEU A 257 13.47 25.17 -5.96
C LEU A 257 13.14 25.04 -7.45
N PRO A 258 12.09 24.28 -7.81
CA PRO A 258 11.52 24.40 -9.14
C PRO A 258 10.86 25.77 -9.29
N ARG A 259 10.83 26.30 -10.52
CA ARG A 259 10.06 27.52 -10.78
C ARG A 259 8.56 27.25 -10.66
N ILE A 260 7.86 28.01 -9.81
CA ILE A 260 6.40 27.90 -9.64
C ILE A 260 5.68 28.87 -10.58
N TYR A 261 4.63 28.38 -11.25
CA TYR A 261 3.80 29.12 -12.21
C TYR A 261 2.35 29.29 -11.75
N GLY A 262 1.88 28.46 -10.81
CA GLY A 262 0.53 28.53 -10.25
C GLY A 262 0.38 27.65 -9.02
N TYR A 263 -0.65 27.90 -8.21
CA TYR A 263 -0.91 27.18 -6.95
C TYR A 263 -2.26 26.45 -6.91
N ASP A 264 -3.13 26.66 -7.90
CA ASP A 264 -4.45 26.00 -7.97
C ASP A 264 -4.84 25.70 -9.43
N PRO A 265 -4.51 24.52 -9.97
CA PRO A 265 -3.65 23.49 -9.36
C PRO A 265 -2.18 23.94 -9.25
N LEU A 266 -1.39 23.24 -8.43
CA LEU A 266 0.03 23.50 -8.31
C LEU A 266 0.71 23.20 -9.65
N LYS A 267 1.19 24.26 -10.31
CA LYS A 267 1.84 24.20 -11.62
C LYS A 267 3.27 24.68 -11.44
N MET A 268 4.22 23.78 -11.66
CA MET A 268 5.65 24.06 -11.50
C MET A 268 6.43 23.64 -12.74
N GLU A 269 7.69 24.07 -12.80
CA GLU A 269 8.65 23.63 -13.80
C GLU A 269 8.72 22.10 -13.85
N TYR A 270 8.66 21.55 -15.06
CA TYR A 270 9.08 20.18 -15.27
C TYR A 270 10.61 20.11 -15.22
N VAL A 271 11.16 19.69 -14.09
CA VAL A 271 12.61 19.57 -13.89
C VAL A 271 13.18 18.54 -14.88
N GLN A 272 14.05 18.99 -15.79
CA GLN A 272 14.78 18.12 -16.70
C GLN A 272 15.91 17.44 -15.93
N GLY A 273 15.68 16.18 -15.57
CA GLY A 273 16.58 15.38 -14.74
C GLY A 273 15.88 14.14 -14.19
N GLU A 274 16.55 13.45 -13.29
CA GLU A 274 16.06 12.21 -12.67
C GLU A 274 16.05 12.30 -11.14
N ASN A 275 15.28 11.43 -10.50
CA ASN A 275 15.36 11.26 -9.05
C ASN A 275 16.71 10.61 -8.68
N ILE A 276 17.29 11.06 -7.57
CA ILE A 276 18.62 10.60 -7.12
C ILE A 276 18.73 9.08 -7.00
N TYR A 277 17.67 8.41 -6.55
CA TYR A 277 17.68 6.97 -6.30
C TYR A 277 17.68 6.11 -7.58
N ASP A 278 17.38 6.70 -8.75
CA ASP A 278 17.39 6.01 -10.05
C ASP A 278 18.74 6.16 -10.77
N CYS A 279 19.57 7.11 -10.36
CA CYS A 279 20.86 7.38 -10.98
C CYS A 279 21.99 6.46 -10.46
N VAL A 280 22.92 6.11 -11.36
CA VAL A 280 24.13 5.37 -11.01
C VAL A 280 25.32 6.33 -11.02
N PHE A 281 25.92 6.52 -9.85
CA PHE A 281 27.04 7.44 -9.65
C PHE A 281 28.26 6.72 -9.08
N SER A 282 29.45 7.23 -9.42
CA SER A 282 30.68 6.94 -8.69
C SER A 282 30.63 7.54 -7.28
N TYR A 283 31.48 7.06 -6.38
CA TYR A 283 31.57 7.60 -5.01
C TYR A 283 31.82 9.12 -5.00
N ASP A 284 32.75 9.61 -5.83
CA ASP A 284 33.08 11.04 -5.91
C ASP A 284 31.90 11.90 -6.41
N GLU A 285 31.10 11.39 -7.34
CA GLU A 285 29.89 12.07 -7.82
C GLU A 285 28.82 12.11 -6.73
N LYS A 286 28.58 10.98 -6.03
CA LYS A 286 27.63 10.96 -4.92
C LYS A 286 28.04 11.93 -3.82
N LYS A 287 29.33 11.95 -3.47
CA LYS A 287 29.88 12.87 -2.47
C LYS A 287 29.63 14.33 -2.84
N LYS A 288 29.91 14.73 -4.09
CA LYS A 288 29.62 16.09 -4.57
C LYS A 288 28.13 16.44 -4.57
N ILE A 289 27.26 15.49 -4.91
CA ILE A 289 25.81 15.69 -4.83
C ILE A 289 25.38 15.87 -3.37
N LEU A 290 25.90 15.03 -2.47
CA LEU A 290 25.63 15.12 -1.04
C LEU A 290 26.09 16.45 -0.45
N GLU A 291 27.29 16.92 -0.80
CA GLU A 291 27.82 18.24 -0.41
C GLU A 291 26.83 19.34 -0.80
N LYS A 292 26.40 19.38 -2.07
CA LYS A 292 25.41 20.38 -2.54
C LYS A 292 24.07 20.27 -1.80
N LEU A 293 23.60 19.06 -1.51
CA LEU A 293 22.35 18.84 -0.77
C LEU A 293 22.45 19.35 0.67
N VAL A 294 23.55 19.05 1.34
CA VAL A 294 23.81 19.51 2.71
C VAL A 294 23.90 21.04 2.75
N GLU A 295 24.67 21.64 1.84
CA GLU A 295 24.75 23.11 1.72
C GLU A 295 23.35 23.72 1.49
N SER A 296 22.54 23.10 0.63
CA SER A 296 21.20 23.59 0.30
C SER A 296 20.24 23.51 1.49
N LEU A 297 20.27 22.41 2.25
CA LEU A 297 19.47 22.25 3.46
C LEU A 297 19.95 23.17 4.59
N GLN A 298 21.26 23.39 4.74
CA GLN A 298 21.81 24.36 5.68
C GLN A 298 21.36 25.79 5.34
N LEU A 299 21.33 26.17 4.06
CA LEU A 299 20.77 27.44 3.60
C LEU A 299 19.27 27.55 3.90
N LEU A 300 18.52 26.47 3.71
CA LEU A 300 17.11 26.41 4.09
C LEU A 300 16.91 26.64 5.59
N HIS A 301 17.65 25.89 6.43
CA HIS A 301 17.50 25.92 7.89
C HIS A 301 17.96 27.25 8.50
N SER A 302 18.91 27.94 7.87
CA SER A 302 19.40 29.25 8.33
C SER A 302 18.58 30.44 7.81
N ALA A 303 17.62 30.22 6.92
CA ALA A 303 16.84 31.30 6.31
C ALA A 303 15.92 32.01 7.30
N GLU A 304 15.27 31.26 8.18
CA GLU A 304 14.38 31.79 9.21
C GLU A 304 14.18 30.78 10.35
N CYS A 305 14.13 31.29 11.59
CA CYS A 305 13.91 30.48 12.77
C CYS A 305 12.81 31.07 13.66
N VAL A 306 12.14 30.20 14.41
CA VAL A 306 11.10 30.54 15.40
C VAL A 306 11.39 29.81 16.73
N PRO A 307 10.83 30.27 17.87
CA PRO A 307 10.96 29.54 19.13
C PRO A 307 10.44 28.11 19.01
N THR A 308 11.13 27.17 19.63
CA THR A 308 10.74 25.76 19.68
C THR A 308 9.38 25.60 20.35
N ASP A 309 8.51 24.78 19.73
CA ASP A 309 7.28 24.30 20.35
C ASP A 309 7.47 22.84 20.80
N SER A 310 7.56 22.63 22.12
CA SER A 310 7.75 21.30 22.70
C SER A 310 6.58 20.35 22.41
N PHE A 311 5.36 20.86 22.22
CA PHE A 311 4.21 20.03 21.86
C PHE A 311 4.35 19.47 20.45
N SER A 312 4.87 20.28 19.53
CA SER A 312 5.18 19.84 18.16
C SER A 312 6.30 18.80 18.12
N MET A 313 7.33 18.93 18.97
CA MET A 313 8.38 17.91 19.13
C MET A 313 7.77 16.56 19.56
N GLN A 314 6.99 16.56 20.65
CA GLN A 314 6.37 15.34 21.16
C GLN A 314 5.41 14.72 20.15
N GLU A 315 4.63 15.53 19.44
CA GLU A 315 3.73 15.03 18.39
C GLU A 315 4.50 14.43 17.20
N ALA A 316 5.53 15.13 16.70
CA ALA A 316 6.27 14.70 15.52
C ALA A 316 7.13 13.45 15.78
N TYR A 317 7.76 13.36 16.95
CA TYR A 317 8.71 12.29 17.28
C TYR A 317 8.03 11.08 17.92
N PHE A 318 7.02 11.26 18.76
CA PHE A 318 6.46 10.15 19.53
C PHE A 318 4.97 9.90 19.22
N ASN A 319 4.08 10.82 19.59
CA ASN A 319 2.64 10.56 19.62
C ASN A 319 2.09 10.12 18.24
N LYS A 320 2.53 10.79 17.17
CA LYS A 320 2.11 10.44 15.80
C LYS A 320 2.53 9.02 15.43
N THR A 321 3.75 8.62 15.79
CA THR A 321 4.26 7.28 15.53
C THR A 321 3.49 6.24 16.35
N MET A 322 3.24 6.50 17.62
CA MET A 322 2.48 5.58 18.49
C MET A 322 1.04 5.39 18.03
N LYS A 323 0.31 6.47 17.73
CA LYS A 323 -1.05 6.41 17.15
C LYS A 323 -1.11 5.55 15.87
N ARG A 324 -0.04 5.57 15.08
CA ARG A 324 0.05 4.78 13.84
C ARG A 324 0.32 3.31 14.11
N LEU A 325 1.25 3.03 15.03
CA LEU A 325 1.57 1.67 15.44
C LEU A 325 0.36 0.97 16.07
N GLU A 326 -0.42 1.67 16.89
CA GLU A 326 -1.67 1.14 17.45
C GLU A 326 -2.64 0.66 16.37
N LYS A 327 -2.81 1.43 15.29
CA LYS A 327 -3.70 1.08 14.18
C LYS A 327 -3.29 -0.21 13.48
N VAL A 328 -2.00 -0.52 13.43
CA VAL A 328 -1.47 -1.70 12.72
C VAL A 328 -1.07 -2.84 13.65
N ARG A 329 -1.24 -2.69 14.97
CA ARG A 329 -0.76 -3.66 15.97
C ARG A 329 -1.28 -5.08 15.75
N ASP A 330 -2.56 -5.24 15.42
CA ASP A 330 -3.13 -6.56 15.15
C ASP A 330 -2.73 -7.11 13.77
N LEU A 331 -2.23 -6.27 12.86
CA LEU A 331 -1.78 -6.70 11.52
C LEU A 331 -0.42 -7.37 11.57
N VAL A 332 0.48 -6.81 12.37
CA VAL A 332 1.90 -7.18 12.34
C VAL A 332 2.09 -8.52 13.06
N PRO A 333 2.63 -9.56 12.38
CA PRO A 333 2.94 -10.82 13.03
C PRO A 333 3.95 -10.63 14.18
N PHE A 334 3.74 -11.36 15.28
CA PHE A 334 4.53 -11.27 16.51
C PHE A 334 4.46 -9.94 17.27
N ALA A 335 3.53 -9.04 16.92
CA ALA A 335 3.33 -7.78 17.66
C ALA A 335 2.97 -7.96 19.14
N ARG A 336 2.55 -9.17 19.55
CA ARG A 336 2.25 -9.54 20.95
C ARG A 336 3.40 -10.23 21.67
N GLU A 337 4.52 -10.45 20.99
CA GLU A 337 5.73 -11.00 21.58
C GLU A 337 6.63 -9.87 22.09
N PRO A 338 7.27 -9.99 23.27
CA PRO A 338 8.16 -8.95 23.80
C PRO A 338 9.42 -8.74 22.95
N PHE A 339 9.82 -9.77 22.19
CA PHE A 339 10.98 -9.72 21.30
C PHE A 339 10.64 -10.34 19.95
N ILE A 340 11.25 -9.80 18.89
CA ILE A 340 11.12 -10.31 17.53
C ILE A 340 12.53 -10.39 16.94
N THR A 341 12.88 -11.52 16.33
CA THR A 341 14.19 -11.66 15.67
C THR A 341 14.07 -11.17 14.23
N VAL A 342 14.74 -10.08 13.89
CA VAL A 342 14.76 -9.50 12.54
C VAL A 342 16.17 -9.61 11.97
N ASN A 343 16.33 -10.30 10.83
CA ASN A 343 17.63 -10.52 10.18
C ASN A 343 18.71 -11.06 11.14
N GLY A 344 18.33 -11.97 12.04
CA GLY A 344 19.22 -12.56 13.04
C GLY A 344 19.46 -11.70 14.29
N ARG A 345 18.96 -10.45 14.33
CA ARG A 345 19.01 -9.60 15.52
C ARG A 345 17.76 -9.76 16.36
N LYS A 346 17.92 -10.09 17.64
CA LYS A 346 16.82 -10.09 18.61
C LYS A 346 16.48 -8.65 18.98
N CYS A 347 15.37 -8.13 18.48
CA CYS A 347 14.92 -6.76 18.70
C CYS A 347 13.83 -6.72 19.77
N ARG A 348 13.90 -5.74 20.68
CA ARG A 348 12.79 -5.41 21.57
C ARG A 348 11.60 -4.94 20.75
N ASN A 349 10.43 -5.47 21.07
CA ASN A 349 9.20 -5.03 20.43
C ASN A 349 8.76 -3.69 21.05
N ILE A 350 8.62 -2.65 20.21
CA ILE A 350 8.24 -1.30 20.65
C ILE A 350 6.96 -1.29 21.49
N PHE A 351 6.01 -2.20 21.27
CA PHE A 351 4.78 -2.27 22.05
C PHE A 351 5.00 -2.55 23.55
N PHE A 352 6.16 -3.06 23.94
CA PHE A 352 6.55 -3.36 25.32
C PHE A 352 7.57 -2.37 25.90
N HIS A 353 8.12 -1.47 25.07
CA HIS A 353 9.23 -0.58 25.41
C HIS A 353 8.96 0.88 24.99
N GLN A 354 7.69 1.29 25.02
CA GLN A 354 7.26 2.64 24.59
C GLN A 354 7.86 3.74 25.47
N ASP A 355 7.83 3.54 26.80
CA ASP A 355 8.38 4.50 27.75
C ASP A 355 9.88 4.73 27.51
N GLU A 356 10.64 3.68 27.20
CA GLU A 356 12.08 3.79 26.93
C GLU A 356 12.34 4.67 25.70
N LEU A 357 11.56 4.49 24.63
CA LEU A 357 11.62 5.36 23.45
C LEU A 357 11.20 6.80 23.79
N GLU A 358 10.12 7.00 24.54
CA GLU A 358 9.65 8.33 24.92
C GLU A 358 10.73 9.10 25.69
N HIS A 359 11.32 8.49 26.72
CA HIS A 359 12.39 9.11 27.51
C HIS A 359 13.66 9.38 26.68
N ALA A 360 13.97 8.56 25.68
CA ALA A 360 15.09 8.81 24.78
C ALA A 360 14.83 10.04 23.89
N LEU A 361 13.62 10.16 23.35
CA LEU A 361 13.21 11.30 22.53
C LEU A 361 13.09 12.60 23.33
N GLU A 362 12.63 12.55 24.59
CA GLU A 362 12.54 13.71 25.49
C GLU A 362 13.91 14.33 25.83
N ARG A 363 14.99 13.55 25.72
CA ARG A 363 16.36 14.04 25.97
C ARG A 363 16.92 14.84 24.81
N MET A 364 16.34 14.71 23.61
CA MET A 364 16.76 15.48 22.44
C MET A 364 16.45 16.95 22.66
N LYS A 365 17.42 17.81 22.32
CA LYS A 365 17.30 19.26 22.51
C LYS A 365 17.18 19.97 21.18
N CYS A 366 16.25 20.90 21.09
CA CYS A 366 16.10 21.78 19.95
C CYS A 366 15.90 23.21 20.46
N ASP A 367 16.90 24.06 20.28
CA ASP A 367 16.87 25.44 20.81
C ASP A 367 15.88 26.32 20.03
N HIS A 368 15.82 26.14 18.71
CA HIS A 368 14.96 26.89 17.80
C HIS A 368 14.46 25.97 16.68
N PHE A 369 13.23 26.19 16.23
CA PHE A 369 12.75 25.61 14.98
C PHE A 369 13.24 26.41 13.79
N ALA A 370 13.69 25.71 12.76
CA ALA A 370 14.14 26.26 11.49
C ALA A 370 13.04 26.09 10.42
N PHE A 371 13.12 26.85 9.32
CA PHE A 371 12.31 26.56 8.13
C PHE A 371 12.80 25.24 7.52
N ILE A 372 11.95 24.20 7.51
CA ILE A 372 12.32 22.84 7.10
C ILE A 372 11.54 22.36 5.88
N HIS A 373 12.07 21.37 5.17
CA HIS A 373 11.34 20.69 4.09
C HIS A 373 10.31 19.69 4.63
N GLY A 374 10.69 18.93 5.67
CA GLY A 374 9.90 17.93 6.38
C GLY A 374 9.72 16.58 5.67
N ASP A 375 10.31 16.41 4.48
CA ASP A 375 10.32 15.15 3.72
C ASP A 375 11.38 15.15 2.59
N CYS A 376 12.62 15.54 2.87
CA CYS A 376 13.72 15.63 1.89
C CYS A 376 14.39 14.27 1.56
N THR A 377 13.58 13.22 1.40
CA THR A 377 14.07 11.91 0.91
C THR A 377 14.46 12.01 -0.56
N PHE A 378 15.25 11.06 -1.10
CA PHE A 378 15.60 11.02 -2.53
C PHE A 378 14.39 10.94 -3.46
N SER A 379 13.26 10.40 -2.98
CA SER A 379 11.97 10.43 -3.69
C SER A 379 11.47 11.85 -3.99
N ASN A 380 11.88 12.81 -3.18
CA ASN A 380 11.48 14.21 -3.20
C ASN A 380 12.66 15.13 -3.57
N LEU A 381 13.70 14.54 -4.15
CA LEU A 381 14.89 15.23 -4.64
C LEU A 381 15.17 14.80 -6.07
N MET A 382 15.37 15.78 -6.94
CA MET A 382 15.78 15.56 -8.32
C MET A 382 17.16 16.18 -8.54
N VAL A 383 17.93 15.61 -9.47
CA VAL A 383 19.17 16.20 -9.97
C VAL A 383 18.93 16.62 -11.41
N ARG A 384 19.09 17.91 -11.68
CA ARG A 384 19.04 18.43 -13.05
C ARG A 384 20.15 17.81 -13.89
N ASP A 385 20.00 17.82 -15.21
CA ASP A 385 21.08 17.41 -16.13
C ASP A 385 22.38 18.21 -15.92
N THR A 386 22.29 19.40 -15.31
CA THR A 386 23.42 20.25 -14.91
C THR A 386 24.15 19.75 -13.64
N GLY A 387 23.62 18.75 -12.95
CA GLY A 387 24.14 18.24 -11.68
C GLY A 387 23.73 19.07 -10.46
N GLU A 388 22.70 19.91 -10.58
CA GLU A 388 22.16 20.72 -9.48
C GLU A 388 20.95 20.02 -8.82
N PRO A 389 20.92 19.90 -7.48
CA PRO A 389 19.78 19.31 -6.78
C PRO A 389 18.59 20.27 -6.73
N VAL A 390 17.38 19.70 -6.74
CA VAL A 390 16.11 20.42 -6.64
C VAL A 390 15.22 19.72 -5.61
N LEU A 391 14.72 20.49 -4.63
CA LEU A 391 13.75 20.06 -3.62
C LEU A 391 12.33 20.17 -4.15
N ILE A 392 11.57 19.07 -4.06
CA ILE A 392 10.16 19.00 -4.47
C ILE A 392 9.30 18.33 -3.39
N ASP A 393 7.99 18.53 -3.44
CA ASP A 393 7.01 17.88 -2.53
C ASP A 393 7.32 18.10 -1.03
N PRO A 394 7.47 19.36 -0.57
CA PRO A 394 7.67 19.68 0.84
C PRO A 394 6.43 19.33 1.68
N ARG A 395 6.67 18.94 2.94
CA ARG A 395 5.61 18.60 3.89
C ARG A 395 4.83 19.84 4.35
N GLY A 396 5.54 20.93 4.61
CA GLY A 396 4.98 22.19 5.10
C GLY A 396 4.57 22.23 6.59
N TYR A 397 4.94 21.25 7.41
CA TYR A 397 4.67 21.27 8.86
C TYR A 397 5.56 20.30 9.66
N PHE A 398 5.70 20.56 10.96
CA PHE A 398 6.31 19.69 11.96
C PHE A 398 5.47 19.69 13.24
N GLY A 399 4.89 18.54 13.59
CA GLY A 399 3.93 18.47 14.70
C GLY A 399 2.72 19.37 14.45
N TYR A 400 2.54 20.38 15.29
CA TYR A 400 1.49 21.41 15.19
C TYR A 400 1.99 22.72 14.56
N THR A 401 3.29 22.88 14.37
CA THR A 401 3.90 24.06 13.77
C THR A 401 3.90 23.96 12.25
N GLU A 402 3.35 24.96 11.57
CA GLU A 402 3.41 25.07 10.11
C GLU A 402 4.76 25.62 9.68
N LEU A 403 5.30 25.10 8.57
CA LEU A 403 6.53 25.54 7.89
C LEU A 403 7.85 25.35 8.65
N PHE A 404 7.83 25.43 9.97
CA PHE A 404 9.02 25.36 10.83
C PHE A 404 9.05 24.08 11.66
N GLY A 405 10.24 23.59 11.98
CA GLY A 405 10.46 22.43 12.82
C GLY A 405 11.93 22.20 13.17
N ASP A 406 12.23 21.09 13.80
CA ASP A 406 13.61 20.70 14.12
C ASP A 406 14.37 20.29 12.84
N SER A 407 15.53 20.91 12.60
CA SER A 407 16.41 20.59 11.46
C SER A 407 16.87 19.13 11.48
N ASN A 408 17.02 18.51 12.65
CA ASN A 408 17.39 17.09 12.76
C ASN A 408 16.34 16.18 12.12
N TYR A 409 15.08 16.63 11.99
CA TYR A 409 14.08 15.88 11.26
C TYR A 409 14.34 15.81 9.76
N ASP A 410 14.80 16.91 9.15
CA ASP A 410 15.22 16.91 7.73
C ASP A 410 16.48 16.06 7.55
N TRP A 411 17.47 16.18 8.45
CA TRP A 411 18.66 15.35 8.39
C TRP A 411 18.35 13.86 8.51
N ALA A 412 17.45 13.48 9.42
CA ALA A 412 16.97 12.10 9.54
C ALA A 412 16.22 11.63 8.29
N LYS A 413 15.50 12.52 7.60
CA LYS A 413 14.83 12.22 6.32
C LYS A 413 15.79 12.05 5.16
N LEU A 414 16.87 12.84 5.10
CA LEU A 414 17.91 12.63 4.11
C LEU A 414 18.68 11.33 4.39
N TYR A 415 19.03 11.07 5.66
CA TYR A 415 19.67 9.83 6.11
C TYR A 415 18.81 8.59 5.82
N TYR A 416 17.49 8.71 5.94
CA TYR A 416 16.52 7.67 5.60
C TYR A 416 16.65 7.17 4.16
N SER A 417 17.01 8.07 3.25
CA SER A 417 17.36 7.71 1.89
C SER A 417 18.78 7.17 1.81
N ILE A 418 19.79 7.90 2.29
CA ILE A 418 21.22 7.53 2.13
C ILE A 418 21.52 6.13 2.66
N VAL A 419 21.16 5.85 3.91
CA VAL A 419 21.50 4.60 4.60
C VAL A 419 20.28 3.67 4.71
N GLY A 420 19.11 4.24 4.93
CA GLY A 420 17.90 3.47 5.18
C GLY A 420 17.38 2.71 3.96
N ASN A 421 17.79 3.05 2.73
CA ASN A 421 17.26 2.47 1.49
C ASN A 421 15.74 2.66 1.33
N TYR A 422 15.17 3.71 1.94
CA TYR A 422 13.74 3.98 1.91
C TYR A 422 13.17 4.02 0.49
N ASP A 423 13.86 4.65 -0.46
CA ASP A 423 13.33 4.83 -1.82
C ASP A 423 13.17 3.49 -2.54
N ARG A 424 14.11 2.55 -2.33
CA ARG A 424 14.02 1.18 -2.85
C ARG A 424 12.87 0.42 -2.19
N PHE A 425 12.70 0.58 -0.87
CA PHE A 425 11.56 0.02 -0.15
C PHE A 425 10.21 0.57 -0.66
N ASN A 426 10.13 1.90 -0.87
CA ASN A 426 8.93 2.58 -1.36
C ASN A 426 8.54 2.11 -2.77
N LEU A 427 9.52 1.81 -3.62
CA LEU A 427 9.36 1.19 -4.94
C LEU A 427 9.07 -0.32 -4.89
N LYS A 428 8.83 -0.89 -3.70
CA LYS A 428 8.60 -2.33 -3.49
C LYS A 428 9.78 -3.23 -3.91
N LYS A 429 10.99 -2.68 -3.95
CA LYS A 429 12.23 -3.44 -4.21
C LYS A 429 12.77 -4.05 -2.92
N PHE A 430 11.97 -4.90 -2.29
CA PHE A 430 12.35 -5.64 -1.09
C PHE A 430 11.69 -7.02 -1.07
N SER A 431 12.23 -7.94 -0.27
CA SER A 431 11.61 -9.22 0.04
C SER A 431 11.40 -9.36 1.54
N LEU A 432 10.28 -9.97 1.92
CA LEU A 432 9.90 -10.20 3.31
C LEU A 432 9.44 -11.65 3.48
N VAL A 433 10.14 -12.39 4.34
CA VAL A 433 9.75 -13.73 4.79
C VAL A 433 9.46 -13.66 6.29
N ILE A 434 8.32 -14.21 6.69
CA ILE A 434 7.85 -14.23 8.08
C ILE A 434 7.81 -15.69 8.54
N GLY A 435 8.62 -16.03 9.53
CA GLY A 435 8.74 -17.40 10.04
C GLY A 435 7.46 -17.86 10.69
N GLY A 436 6.92 -18.99 10.25
CA GLY A 436 5.59 -19.48 10.67
C GLY A 436 4.43 -19.04 9.78
N ASN A 437 4.66 -18.15 8.80
CA ASN A 437 3.69 -17.88 7.72
C ASN A 437 3.74 -18.91 6.58
N ALA A 438 4.63 -19.91 6.67
CA ALA A 438 4.58 -21.09 5.81
C ALA A 438 3.25 -21.82 6.09
N GLY A 439 2.19 -21.38 5.41
CA GLY A 439 0.94 -22.09 5.35
C GLY A 439 1.28 -23.52 5.00
N HIS A 440 0.90 -24.44 5.88
CA HIS A 440 1.06 -25.87 5.74
C HIS A 440 1.18 -26.25 4.26
N ALA A 441 2.41 -26.59 3.85
CA ALA A 441 2.58 -27.42 2.68
C ALA A 441 1.69 -28.62 2.93
N ASP A 442 0.62 -28.74 2.15
CA ASP A 442 -0.21 -29.93 2.13
C ASP A 442 0.77 -31.12 2.07
N GLU A 443 0.76 -31.96 3.11
CA GLU A 443 1.42 -33.25 3.07
C GLU A 443 0.89 -33.98 1.83
N LYS A 444 1.84 -34.36 0.95
CA LYS A 444 1.67 -35.24 -0.21
C LYS A 444 1.01 -34.59 -1.43
N GLU A 445 1.83 -34.25 -2.41
CA GLU A 445 1.70 -34.88 -3.73
C GLU A 445 3.06 -35.04 -4.39
N THR A 446 3.23 -36.20 -4.99
CA THR A 446 4.47 -36.84 -5.39
C THR A 446 5.18 -36.16 -6.56
N GLY A 447 6.49 -35.94 -6.39
CA GLY A 447 7.52 -36.19 -7.41
C GLY A 447 7.32 -35.55 -8.78
N LYS A 448 7.85 -34.34 -8.96
CA LYS A 448 8.53 -33.90 -10.19
C LYS A 448 9.38 -32.67 -9.88
N ALA A 449 10.69 -32.86 -9.94
CA ALA A 449 11.67 -31.79 -9.84
C ALA A 449 11.51 -30.87 -11.07
N GLY A 450 11.00 -29.67 -10.85
CA GLY A 450 11.06 -28.57 -11.80
C GLY A 450 11.71 -27.39 -11.08
N ASN A 451 12.85 -26.92 -11.59
CA ASN A 451 13.52 -25.72 -11.11
C ASN A 451 12.59 -24.50 -11.19
N GLN A 452 12.09 -24.02 -10.06
CA GLN A 452 11.55 -22.68 -9.92
C GLN A 452 12.03 -22.08 -8.60
N ALA A 453 12.71 -20.94 -8.70
CA ALA A 453 13.22 -20.15 -7.60
C ALA A 453 12.07 -19.44 -6.86
N GLY A 454 11.36 -20.18 -6.01
CA GLY A 454 10.72 -19.61 -4.82
C GLY A 454 11.71 -19.72 -3.68
N CYS A 455 11.98 -18.65 -2.94
CA CYS A 455 12.83 -18.71 -1.75
C CYS A 455 12.11 -19.52 -0.66
N GLY A 456 12.20 -20.84 -0.73
CA GLY A 456 11.78 -21.79 0.32
C GLY A 456 12.74 -21.77 1.51
N LEU A 457 13.05 -20.59 2.04
CA LEU A 457 13.76 -20.47 3.30
C LEU A 457 12.72 -20.65 4.42
N GLU A 458 12.57 -21.89 4.88
CA GLU A 458 11.91 -22.15 6.16
C GLU A 458 12.76 -21.48 7.26
N ILE A 459 12.39 -20.27 7.65
CA ILE A 459 12.95 -19.60 8.83
C ILE A 459 12.11 -19.96 10.06
N PRO A 460 12.71 -20.11 11.25
CA PRO A 460 11.99 -20.48 12.47
C PRO A 460 10.82 -19.55 12.79
N VAL A 461 9.78 -20.10 13.43
CA VAL A 461 8.63 -19.31 13.90
C VAL A 461 9.12 -18.17 14.81
N GLY A 462 8.67 -16.94 14.54
CA GLY A 462 9.09 -15.74 15.27
C GLY A 462 10.32 -15.03 14.70
N GLU A 463 10.91 -15.57 13.63
CA GLU A 463 11.98 -14.90 12.88
C GLU A 463 11.45 -14.18 11.65
N ILE A 464 12.06 -13.05 11.33
CA ILE A 464 11.77 -12.23 10.16
C ILE A 464 13.03 -12.12 9.32
N LYS A 465 12.90 -12.34 8.01
CA LYS A 465 13.93 -12.01 7.04
C LYS A 465 13.43 -10.91 6.11
N LEU A 466 14.01 -9.73 6.24
CA LEU A 466 13.73 -8.56 5.41
C LEU A 466 14.99 -8.19 4.63
N SER A 467 14.91 -8.17 3.31
CA SER A 467 16.01 -7.70 2.45
C SER A 467 15.51 -6.56 1.57
N ILE A 468 16.12 -5.38 1.70
CA ILE A 468 15.84 -4.22 0.86
C ILE A 468 16.95 -4.09 -0.19
N GLU A 469 16.58 -3.87 -1.45
CA GLU A 469 17.57 -3.59 -2.49
C GLU A 469 18.35 -2.33 -2.14
N SER A 470 19.67 -2.38 -2.26
CA SER A 470 20.56 -1.26 -1.98
C SER A 470 20.39 -0.15 -3.03
N ASN A 471 20.33 1.10 -2.59
CA ASN A 471 20.35 2.28 -3.45
C ASN A 471 21.78 2.71 -3.82
N LYS A 472 22.80 2.09 -3.21
CA LYS A 472 24.23 2.35 -3.41
C LYS A 472 24.74 3.65 -2.78
N TRP A 473 24.06 4.25 -1.81
CA TRP A 473 24.51 5.47 -1.12
C TRP A 473 24.98 5.21 0.31
N GLU A 474 24.86 3.97 0.80
CA GLU A 474 25.11 3.62 2.19
C GLU A 474 26.57 3.85 2.60
N ASP A 475 27.50 3.83 1.64
CA ASP A 475 28.92 4.10 1.83
C ASP A 475 29.24 5.57 2.16
N LEU A 476 28.28 6.48 2.01
CA LEU A 476 28.41 7.90 2.39
C LEU A 476 27.92 8.24 3.80
N GLU A 477 27.56 7.25 4.62
CA GLU A 477 27.12 7.51 6.00
C GLU A 477 28.11 8.39 6.78
N LYS A 478 29.40 8.07 6.67
CA LYS A 478 30.45 8.79 7.37
C LYS A 478 30.56 10.24 6.86
N ASP A 479 30.57 10.42 5.54
CA ASP A 479 30.61 11.75 4.91
C ASP A 479 29.40 12.59 5.33
N PHE A 480 28.21 12.00 5.38
CA PHE A 480 26.99 12.67 5.84
C PHE A 480 27.15 13.26 7.25
N PHE A 481 27.65 12.49 8.22
CA PHE A 481 27.84 12.99 9.58
C PHE A 481 28.96 14.03 9.67
N GLU A 482 30.05 13.87 8.91
CA GLU A 482 31.12 14.87 8.85
C GLU A 482 30.66 16.20 8.26
N MET A 483 29.81 16.18 7.22
CA MET A 483 29.31 17.39 6.55
C MET A 483 28.22 18.10 7.34
N THR A 484 27.32 17.36 7.98
CA THR A 484 26.18 17.93 8.71
C THR A 484 26.53 18.34 10.14
N GLY A 485 27.50 17.66 10.77
CA GLY A 485 27.87 17.89 12.16
C GLY A 485 26.80 17.47 13.17
N THR A 486 25.76 16.75 12.74
CA THR A 486 24.67 16.26 13.61
C THR A 486 25.14 15.13 14.52
N ASP A 487 24.49 14.97 15.67
CA ASP A 487 24.73 13.83 16.56
C ASP A 487 24.26 12.51 15.90
N PRO A 488 25.16 11.53 15.66
CA PRO A 488 24.77 10.25 15.08
C PRO A 488 23.72 9.48 15.88
N TYR A 489 23.70 9.63 17.22
CA TYR A 489 22.69 8.97 18.06
C TYR A 489 21.29 9.51 17.76
N GLU A 490 21.14 10.83 17.75
CA GLU A 490 19.84 11.48 17.52
C GLU A 490 19.29 11.17 16.12
N ILE A 491 20.13 11.26 15.09
CA ILE A 491 19.72 10.96 13.71
C ILE A 491 19.30 9.50 13.54
N ARG A 492 20.05 8.55 14.12
CA ARG A 492 19.71 7.13 14.04
C ARG A 492 18.45 6.78 14.83
N LEU A 493 18.22 7.44 15.97
CA LEU A 493 16.97 7.31 16.74
C LEU A 493 15.76 7.82 15.93
N LEU A 494 15.86 9.03 15.36
CA LEU A 494 14.82 9.56 14.49
C LEU A 494 14.61 8.70 13.24
N HIS A 495 15.67 8.14 12.67
CA HIS A 495 15.60 7.21 11.55
C HIS A 495 14.76 5.96 11.87
N ALA A 496 14.99 5.35 13.04
CA ALA A 496 14.19 4.21 13.50
C ALA A 496 12.71 4.60 13.71
N VAL A 497 12.45 5.76 14.31
CA VAL A 497 11.10 6.31 14.49
C VAL A 497 10.40 6.56 13.15
N ILE A 498 11.11 7.12 12.16
CA ILE A 498 10.56 7.38 10.82
C ILE A 498 10.14 6.07 10.15
N TRP A 499 10.93 5.00 10.27
CA TRP A 499 10.55 3.65 9.82
C TRP A 499 9.27 3.15 10.49
N LEU A 500 9.19 3.22 11.81
CA LEU A 500 7.98 2.82 12.56
C LEU A 500 6.76 3.65 12.14
N SER A 501 6.97 4.94 11.85
CA SER A 501 5.92 5.85 11.41
C SER A 501 5.43 5.60 9.97
N LEU A 502 6.23 4.92 9.13
CA LEU A 502 5.87 4.58 7.75
C LEU A 502 4.74 3.53 7.68
N THR A 503 4.57 2.71 8.71
CA THR A 503 3.62 1.58 8.77
C THR A 503 2.21 1.91 8.25
N THR A 504 1.62 3.04 8.66
CA THR A 504 0.28 3.45 8.17
C THR A 504 0.30 4.21 6.85
N TYR A 505 1.43 4.79 6.46
CA TYR A 505 1.56 5.42 5.14
C TYR A 505 1.67 4.40 4.02
N ALA A 506 2.24 3.23 4.32
CA ALA A 506 2.36 2.09 3.42
C ALA A 506 1.12 1.20 3.42
N TRP A 507 -0.05 1.71 3.84
CA TRP A 507 -1.25 0.90 4.03
C TRP A 507 -1.67 0.13 2.78
N GLN A 508 -1.33 0.63 1.58
CA GLN A 508 -1.72 0.02 0.31
C GLN A 508 -1.16 -1.40 0.13
N ASP A 509 -0.09 -1.75 0.84
CA ASP A 509 0.56 -3.06 0.75
C ASP A 509 0.93 -3.61 2.12
N TYR A 510 0.33 -4.74 2.50
CA TYR A 510 0.54 -5.38 3.80
C TYR A 510 2.02 -5.71 4.09
N ASP A 511 2.78 -6.16 3.09
CA ASP A 511 4.19 -6.52 3.30
C ASP A 511 5.02 -5.27 3.60
N SER A 512 4.66 -4.13 3.00
CA SER A 512 5.29 -2.84 3.29
C SER A 512 4.95 -2.34 4.70
N ILE A 513 3.74 -2.61 5.21
CA ILE A 513 3.40 -2.30 6.61
C ILE A 513 4.32 -3.11 7.55
N CYS A 514 4.40 -4.42 7.33
CA CYS A 514 5.20 -5.32 8.16
C CYS A 514 6.70 -5.03 8.03
N GLY A 515 7.20 -4.88 6.81
CA GLY A 515 8.59 -4.55 6.52
C GLY A 515 9.03 -3.24 7.18
N ALA A 516 8.19 -2.20 7.13
CA ALA A 516 8.48 -0.93 7.78
C ALA A 516 8.56 -1.07 9.31
N PHE A 517 7.64 -1.84 9.90
CA PHE A 517 7.66 -2.12 11.33
C PHE A 517 8.94 -2.86 11.74
N TYR A 518 9.26 -3.98 11.07
CA TYR A 518 10.43 -4.80 11.42
C TYR A 518 11.75 -4.06 11.20
N ASN A 519 11.86 -3.26 10.13
CA ASN A 519 13.05 -2.44 9.90
C ASN A 519 13.18 -1.33 10.96
N GLY A 520 12.05 -0.76 11.38
CA GLY A 520 12.02 0.19 12.49
C GLY A 520 12.54 -0.42 13.79
N LEU A 521 12.10 -1.64 14.14
CA LEU A 521 12.65 -2.36 15.30
C LEU A 521 14.14 -2.68 15.16
N TYR A 522 14.55 -3.09 13.95
CA TYR A 522 15.95 -3.41 13.67
C TYR A 522 16.87 -2.21 13.97
N TYR A 523 16.53 -1.02 13.44
CA TYR A 523 17.30 0.19 13.71
C TYR A 523 17.12 0.72 15.13
N LEU A 524 15.96 0.51 15.75
CA LEU A 524 15.72 0.94 17.12
C LEU A 524 16.60 0.20 18.12
N GLU A 525 16.77 -1.11 17.95
CA GLU A 525 17.68 -1.94 18.77
C GLU A 525 19.16 -1.59 18.56
N GLU A 526 19.47 -0.81 17.54
CA GLU A 526 20.84 -0.34 17.25
C GLU A 526 21.22 0.88 18.09
N VAL A 527 20.23 1.56 18.68
CA VAL A 527 20.41 2.84 19.39
C VAL A 527 19.86 2.84 20.81
N LEU A 528 18.77 2.12 21.09
CA LEU A 528 18.32 1.81 22.44
C LEU A 528 18.94 0.50 22.88
#